data_AF-A0A9C9Q2J8-F1
#
_entry.id   AF-A0A9C9Q2J8-F1
#
_cell.length_a   1.000
_cell.length_b   1.000
_cell.length_c   1.000
_cell.angle_alpha   90.00
_cell.angle_beta   90.00
_cell.angle_gamma   90.00
#
_symmetry.space_group_name_H-M   'P 1'
#
loop_
_entity.id
_entity.type
_entity.pdbx_description
1 polymer ?
#
loop_
_entity_poly.entity_id
_entity_poly.type
_entity_poly.pdbx_seq_one_letter_code
_entity_poly.pdbx_strand_id
1 'polypeptide(L)'
;IYRRSGTDSEKRDAVIVAESGFQYVDERSKDRFLVLEKGTRYEGRPGDFEWTVMDFEKYALRIKEQPPVRITLAAKALPTAELLGRGSRKERAELHWRFSKPFVVPILVLLALSFCYVAPRRSQLPRMMAALGLYFAYNNMLGYGHALLRKGKINPELGLWGVHALFALLAIYLFWRRVRGRPVLPRLFHRRAAT
;
A
#
# COMPACT_ATOMS: atom_id res chain seq x y z
N ILE A 1 2.62 -48.66 -0.20
CA ILE A 1 2.42 -47.21 0.09
C ILE A 1 3.33 -46.43 -0.84
N TYR A 2 2.80 -45.89 -1.94
CA TYR A 2 3.62 -45.16 -2.93
C TYR A 2 3.95 -43.76 -2.39
N ARG A 3 5.21 -43.52 -2.00
CA ARG A 3 5.68 -42.25 -1.44
C ARG A 3 6.39 -41.44 -2.54
N ARG A 4 5.68 -40.52 -3.20
CA ARG A 4 6.33 -39.53 -4.08
C ARG A 4 6.82 -38.35 -3.23
N SER A 5 8.14 -38.28 -3.06
CA SER A 5 8.85 -37.08 -2.62
C SER A 5 8.61 -36.00 -3.68
N GLY A 6 8.09 -34.84 -3.28
CA GLY A 6 7.84 -33.71 -4.17
C GLY A 6 9.15 -33.06 -4.60
N THR A 7 9.76 -33.59 -5.65
CA THR A 7 10.80 -32.93 -6.43
C THR A 7 10.22 -32.58 -7.79
N ASP A 8 9.92 -31.29 -7.94
CA ASP A 8 9.89 -30.50 -9.17
C ASP A 8 9.33 -31.16 -10.44
N SER A 9 8.07 -31.58 -10.39
CA SER A 9 7.32 -31.92 -11.61
C SER A 9 6.61 -30.67 -12.11
N GLU A 10 6.87 -30.33 -13.37
CA GLU A 10 6.04 -29.43 -14.20
C GLU A 10 4.59 -29.33 -13.70
N LYS A 11 4.08 -28.11 -13.49
CA LYS A 11 2.70 -27.88 -13.03
C LYS A 11 1.71 -28.62 -13.94
N ARG A 12 1.23 -29.76 -13.48
CA ARG A 12 0.08 -30.51 -14.00
C ARG A 12 -1.00 -30.37 -12.94
N ASP A 13 -2.20 -29.99 -13.37
CA ASP A 13 -3.34 -29.85 -12.48
C ASP A 13 -3.82 -31.25 -12.11
N ALA A 14 -4.11 -31.46 -10.82
CA ALA A 14 -4.59 -32.74 -10.31
C ALA A 14 -5.91 -32.55 -9.57
N VAL A 15 -6.94 -33.27 -10.02
CA VAL A 15 -8.26 -33.34 -9.38
C VAL A 15 -8.42 -34.74 -8.81
N ILE A 16 -8.82 -34.82 -7.54
CA ILE A 16 -9.00 -36.09 -6.83
C ILE A 16 -10.45 -36.15 -6.35
N VAL A 17 -11.13 -37.23 -6.68
CA VAL A 17 -12.50 -37.51 -6.24
C VAL A 17 -12.48 -38.83 -5.47
N ALA A 18 -13.16 -38.89 -4.33
CA ALA A 18 -13.23 -40.08 -3.49
C ALA A 18 -14.61 -40.18 -2.82
N GLU A 19 -15.03 -41.40 -2.49
CA GLU A 19 -16.30 -41.67 -1.81
C GLU A 19 -16.29 -41.15 -0.36
N SER A 20 -15.16 -41.32 0.33
CA SER A 20 -15.01 -40.87 1.71
C SER A 20 -13.57 -40.42 2.02
N GLY A 21 -13.43 -39.64 3.08
CA GLY A 21 -12.11 -39.25 3.57
C GLY A 21 -12.12 -38.82 5.03
N PHE A 22 -11.01 -39.05 5.71
CA PHE A 22 -10.82 -38.68 7.12
C PHE A 22 -9.44 -38.07 7.34
N GLN A 23 -9.31 -37.27 8.39
CA GLN A 23 -8.02 -36.73 8.80
C GLN A 23 -7.33 -37.70 9.77
N TYR A 24 -6.07 -37.98 9.52
CA TYR A 24 -5.20 -38.79 10.37
C TYR A 24 -3.98 -37.98 10.76
N VAL A 25 -3.67 -37.92 12.06
CA VAL A 25 -2.44 -37.31 12.56
C VAL A 25 -1.51 -38.42 12.98
N ASP A 26 -0.34 -38.50 12.37
CA ASP A 26 0.69 -39.45 12.76
C ASP A 26 1.27 -39.04 14.12
N GLU A 27 1.20 -39.92 15.11
CA GLU A 27 1.64 -39.63 16.48
C GLU A 27 3.15 -39.36 16.59
N ARG A 28 3.95 -39.95 15.69
CA ARG A 28 5.42 -39.88 15.71
C ARG A 28 5.92 -38.66 14.96
N SER A 29 5.41 -38.38 13.77
CA SER A 29 5.84 -37.23 12.97
C SER A 29 5.06 -35.95 13.26
N LYS A 30 3.92 -36.05 13.95
CA LYS A 30 2.91 -34.98 14.12
C LYS A 30 2.39 -34.43 12.79
N ASP A 31 2.62 -35.14 11.69
CA ASP A 31 2.13 -34.74 10.38
C ASP A 31 0.64 -35.06 10.25
N ARG A 32 -0.11 -34.10 9.67
CA ARG A 32 -1.52 -34.27 9.37
C ARG A 32 -1.69 -34.78 7.94
N PHE A 33 -2.45 -35.85 7.79
CA PHE A 33 -2.79 -36.46 6.52
C PHE A 33 -4.30 -36.39 6.30
N LEU A 34 -4.71 -36.11 5.06
CA LEU A 34 -6.04 -36.40 4.56
C LEU A 34 -5.98 -37.76 3.87
N VAL A 35 -6.66 -38.74 4.43
CA VAL A 35 -6.76 -40.09 3.87
C VAL A 35 -8.08 -40.19 3.13
N LEU A 36 -8.01 -40.48 1.84
CA LEU A 36 -9.15 -40.67 0.94
C LEU A 36 -9.29 -42.15 0.63
N GLU A 37 -10.52 -42.66 0.66
CA GLU A 37 -10.83 -44.06 0.37
C GLU A 37 -11.74 -44.18 -0.85
N LYS A 38 -11.44 -45.17 -1.70
CA LYS A 38 -12.14 -45.50 -2.96
C LYS A 38 -12.34 -44.27 -3.85
N GLY A 39 -11.29 -43.91 -4.58
CA GLY A 39 -11.30 -42.72 -5.41
C GLY A 39 -10.46 -42.82 -6.67
N THR A 40 -10.57 -41.77 -7.47
CA THR A 40 -9.85 -41.61 -8.74
C THR A 40 -9.14 -40.27 -8.74
N ARG A 41 -7.87 -40.29 -9.16
CA ARG A 41 -7.05 -39.09 -9.36
C ARG A 41 -6.86 -38.86 -10.86
N TYR A 42 -7.26 -37.68 -11.30
CA TYR A 42 -7.06 -37.17 -12.66
C TYR A 42 -5.91 -36.17 -12.63
N GLU A 43 -4.82 -36.41 -13.35
CA GLU A 43 -3.67 -35.51 -13.44
C GLU A 43 -3.39 -35.20 -14.92
N GLY A 44 -3.32 -33.92 -15.27
CA GLY A 44 -3.14 -33.49 -16.66
C GLY A 44 -3.05 -31.97 -16.80
N ARG A 45 -2.99 -31.48 -18.03
CA ARG A 45 -3.13 -30.06 -18.34
C ARG A 45 -4.43 -29.85 -19.12
N PRO A 46 -5.32 -28.94 -18.69
CA PRO A 46 -6.51 -28.61 -19.46
C PRO A 46 -6.15 -28.20 -20.89
N GLY A 47 -6.70 -28.89 -21.89
CA GLY A 47 -6.42 -28.64 -23.31
C GLY A 47 -5.43 -29.62 -23.96
N ASP A 48 -4.65 -30.37 -23.17
CA ASP A 48 -3.79 -31.44 -23.67
C ASP A 48 -4.52 -32.79 -23.62
N PHE A 49 -4.10 -33.74 -24.45
CA PHE A 49 -4.62 -35.13 -24.45
C PHE A 49 -3.89 -36.04 -23.45
N GLU A 50 -2.78 -35.60 -22.87
CA GLU A 50 -2.00 -36.37 -21.90
C GLU A 50 -2.63 -36.31 -20.49
N TRP A 51 -3.57 -37.22 -20.24
CA TRP A 51 -4.16 -37.41 -18.92
C TRP A 51 -3.67 -38.70 -18.27
N THR A 52 -3.31 -38.62 -17.00
CA THR A 52 -3.05 -39.78 -16.14
C THR A 52 -4.23 -39.98 -15.20
N VAL A 53 -4.90 -41.12 -15.32
CA VAL A 53 -6.00 -41.52 -14.43
C VAL A 53 -5.49 -42.63 -13.53
N MET A 54 -5.65 -42.46 -12.21
CA MET A 54 -5.22 -43.42 -11.21
C MET A 54 -6.37 -43.72 -10.25
N ASP A 55 -6.87 -44.96 -10.30
CA ASP A 55 -7.79 -45.49 -9.30
C ASP A 55 -7.02 -45.97 -8.07
N PHE A 56 -7.56 -45.66 -6.89
CA PHE A 56 -6.94 -46.03 -5.62
C PHE A 56 -7.99 -46.49 -4.61
N GLU A 57 -7.62 -47.50 -3.82
CA GLU A 57 -8.40 -47.89 -2.64
C GLU A 57 -8.15 -46.94 -1.48
N LYS A 58 -6.90 -46.50 -1.28
CA LYS A 58 -6.50 -45.61 -0.20
C LYS A 58 -5.40 -44.66 -0.64
N TYR A 59 -5.62 -43.36 -0.50
CA TYR A 59 -4.69 -42.31 -0.88
C TYR A 59 -4.50 -41.30 0.23
N ALA A 60 -3.28 -41.18 0.74
CA ALA A 60 -2.94 -40.28 1.85
C ALA A 60 -2.20 -39.04 1.33
N LEU A 61 -2.86 -37.89 1.43
CA LEU A 61 -2.30 -36.58 1.13
C LEU A 61 -1.76 -35.96 2.41
N ARG A 62 -0.48 -35.60 2.44
CA ARG A 62 0.07 -34.81 3.55
C ARG A 62 -0.44 -33.38 3.45
N ILE A 63 -1.18 -32.94 4.45
CA ILE A 63 -1.55 -31.54 4.61
C ILE A 63 -0.32 -30.83 5.15
N LYS A 64 0.36 -30.05 4.30
CA LYS A 64 1.40 -29.13 4.80
C LYS A 64 0.70 -28.12 5.69
N GLU A 65 1.03 -28.11 6.98
CA GLU A 65 0.61 -27.03 7.86
C GLU A 65 1.23 -25.74 7.32
N GLN A 66 0.37 -24.88 6.76
CA GLN A 66 0.77 -23.50 6.53
C GLN A 66 0.88 -22.87 7.91
N PRO A 67 1.99 -22.18 8.23
CA PRO A 67 2.08 -21.47 9.50
C PRO A 67 0.83 -20.60 9.64
N PRO A 68 0.19 -20.56 10.82
CA PRO A 68 -1.02 -19.79 11.00
C PRO A 68 -0.77 -18.39 10.46
N VAL A 69 -1.63 -17.94 9.54
CA VAL A 69 -1.60 -16.57 9.04
C VAL A 69 -1.84 -15.71 10.27
N ARG A 70 -0.77 -15.23 10.89
CA ARG A 70 -0.86 -14.24 11.95
C ARG A 70 -1.57 -13.07 11.30
N ILE A 71 -2.83 -12.86 11.64
CA ILE A 71 -3.55 -11.65 11.28
C ILE A 71 -2.88 -10.53 12.07
N THR A 72 -1.74 -10.06 11.58
CA THR A 72 -1.15 -8.82 12.05
C THR A 72 -2.12 -7.75 11.60
N LEU A 73 -2.91 -7.21 12.54
CA LEU A 73 -3.71 -6.02 12.30
C LEU A 73 -2.81 -5.01 11.57
N ALA A 74 -3.26 -4.56 10.40
CA ALA A 74 -2.52 -3.55 9.66
C ALA A 74 -2.27 -2.36 10.60
N ALA A 75 -1.09 -1.75 10.60
CA ALA A 75 -0.76 -0.65 11.50
C ALA A 75 -1.82 0.47 11.51
N LYS A 76 -2.52 0.67 10.38
CA LYS A 76 -3.65 1.59 10.21
C LYS A 76 -4.86 1.27 11.10
N ALA A 77 -5.11 0.00 11.43
CA ALA A 77 -6.21 -0.49 12.24
C ALA A 77 -5.95 -0.40 13.75
N LEU A 78 -4.72 -0.11 14.17
CA LEU A 78 -4.38 0.01 15.58
C LEU A 78 -4.82 1.39 16.16
N PRO A 79 -5.30 1.44 17.41
CA PRO A 79 -5.50 2.69 18.13
C PRO A 79 -4.21 3.49 18.27
N THR A 80 -4.30 4.82 18.29
CA THR A 80 -3.11 5.69 18.40
C THR A 80 -2.34 5.47 19.71
N ALA A 81 -3.04 5.17 20.81
CA ALA A 81 -2.42 4.86 22.09
C ALA A 81 -1.53 3.61 22.04
N GLU A 82 -1.98 2.58 21.31
CA GLU A 82 -1.22 1.34 21.15
C GLU A 82 -0.02 1.53 20.20
N LEU A 83 -0.14 2.41 19.21
CA LEU A 83 0.95 2.78 18.31
C LEU A 83 2.11 3.51 19.02
N LEU A 84 1.83 4.22 20.11
CA LEU A 84 2.85 4.94 20.90
C LEU A 84 3.75 3.98 21.70
N GLY A 85 3.19 2.85 22.16
CA GLY A 85 3.93 1.84 22.93
C GLY A 85 4.65 0.80 22.07
N ARG A 86 4.39 0.77 20.76
CA ARG A 86 4.95 -0.23 19.84
C ARG A 86 6.05 0.35 18.95
N GLY A 87 7.13 -0.42 18.78
CA GLY A 87 8.36 0.03 18.12
C GLY A 87 8.53 -0.36 16.65
N SER A 88 7.58 -1.07 16.03
CA SER A 88 7.82 -1.54 14.66
C SER A 88 7.83 -0.37 13.67
N ARG A 89 8.62 -0.52 12.61
CA ARG A 89 8.80 0.52 11.59
C ARG A 89 7.49 0.96 10.94
N LYS A 90 6.57 0.01 10.69
CA LYS A 90 5.27 0.28 10.08
C LYS A 90 4.35 1.06 11.04
N GLU A 91 4.41 0.76 12.32
CA GLU A 91 3.64 1.43 13.38
C GLU A 91 4.15 2.86 13.59
N ARG A 92 5.47 3.07 13.68
CA ARG A 92 6.07 4.41 13.74
C ARG A 92 5.72 5.26 12.51
N ALA A 93 5.76 4.67 11.31
CA ALA A 93 5.38 5.36 10.08
C ALA A 93 3.92 5.84 10.11
N GLU A 94 3.00 5.00 10.59
CA GLU A 94 1.59 5.34 10.74
C GLU A 94 1.39 6.44 11.80
N LEU A 95 2.14 6.40 12.90
CA LEU A 95 2.10 7.43 13.93
C LEU A 95 2.48 8.81 13.37
N HIS A 96 3.61 8.90 12.67
CA HIS A 96 4.02 10.14 12.01
C HIS A 96 3.02 10.57 10.93
N TRP A 97 2.43 9.63 10.19
CA TRP A 97 1.38 9.93 9.22
C TRP A 97 0.13 10.54 9.86
N ARG A 98 -0.27 10.06 11.05
CA ARG A 98 -1.40 10.64 11.81
C ARG A 98 -1.09 12.05 12.30
N PHE A 99 0.08 12.26 12.91
CA PHE A 99 0.50 13.59 13.38
C PHE A 99 0.71 14.58 12.24
N SER A 100 1.11 14.10 11.08
CA SER A 100 1.28 14.90 9.87
C SER A 100 -0.01 15.57 9.39
N LYS A 101 -1.19 14.94 9.59
CA LYS A 101 -2.48 15.46 9.08
C LYS A 101 -2.88 16.81 9.70
N PRO A 102 -2.81 17.02 11.03
CA PRO A 102 -3.04 18.33 11.64
C PRO A 102 -2.20 19.47 11.03
N PHE A 103 -0.95 19.23 10.61
CA PHE A 103 -0.08 20.27 10.04
C PHE A 103 -0.45 20.66 8.61
N VAL A 104 -1.11 19.77 7.86
CA VAL A 104 -1.49 20.06 6.46
C VAL A 104 -2.45 21.25 6.38
N VAL A 105 -3.41 21.32 7.29
CA VAL A 105 -4.47 22.34 7.29
C VAL A 105 -3.93 23.77 7.39
N PRO A 106 -3.15 24.16 8.42
CA PRO A 106 -2.65 25.53 8.54
C PRO A 106 -1.75 25.95 7.37
N ILE A 107 -0.94 25.02 6.83
CA ILE A 107 -0.08 25.29 5.67
C ILE A 107 -0.94 25.57 4.43
N LEU A 108 -1.97 24.75 4.19
CA LEU A 108 -2.90 24.96 3.08
C LEU A 108 -3.71 26.25 3.21
N VAL A 109 -4.15 26.60 4.43
CA VAL A 109 -4.84 27.87 4.69
C VAL A 109 -3.95 29.05 4.32
N LEU A 110 -2.68 29.04 4.72
CA LEU A 110 -1.73 30.11 4.40
C LEU A 110 -1.46 30.23 2.89
N LEU A 111 -1.35 29.08 2.21
CA LEU A 111 -1.28 29.04 0.74
C LEU A 111 -2.55 29.62 0.12
N ALA A 112 -3.73 29.17 0.54
CA ALA A 112 -5.01 29.65 0.01
C ALA A 112 -5.15 31.16 0.16
N LEU A 113 -4.84 31.71 1.35
CA LEU A 113 -4.84 33.15 1.61
C LEU A 113 -3.91 33.91 0.65
N SER A 114 -2.76 33.32 0.31
CA SER A 114 -1.83 33.90 -0.65
C SER A 114 -2.44 34.00 -2.06
N PHE A 115 -3.27 33.03 -2.47
CA PHE A 115 -3.88 32.98 -3.80
C PHE A 115 -5.25 33.68 -3.92
N CYS A 116 -5.94 33.98 -2.82
CA CYS A 116 -7.36 34.37 -2.81
C CYS A 116 -7.71 35.77 -3.36
N TYR A 117 -6.78 36.72 -3.41
CA TYR A 117 -7.11 38.10 -3.83
C TYR A 117 -7.00 38.31 -5.34
N VAL A 118 -8.11 38.68 -5.97
CA VAL A 118 -8.22 38.97 -7.40
C VAL A 118 -8.77 40.39 -7.56
N ALA A 119 -8.16 41.19 -8.44
CA ALA A 119 -8.75 42.47 -8.82
C ALA A 119 -10.05 42.20 -9.61
N PRO A 120 -11.09 43.04 -9.49
CA PRO A 120 -12.44 42.77 -10.04
C PRO A 120 -12.52 42.47 -11.54
N ARG A 121 -11.44 42.74 -12.29
CA ARG A 121 -11.37 42.63 -13.76
C ARG A 121 -10.35 41.60 -14.26
N ARG A 122 -9.77 40.76 -13.39
CA ARG A 122 -8.74 39.78 -13.76
C ARG A 122 -9.20 38.36 -13.46
N SER A 123 -9.00 37.42 -14.38
CA SER A 123 -9.46 36.03 -14.21
C SER A 123 -8.83 35.37 -12.97
N GLN A 124 -9.70 34.78 -12.14
CA GLN A 124 -9.34 34.08 -10.91
C GLN A 124 -8.83 32.65 -11.17
N LEU A 125 -9.33 32.03 -12.25
CA LEU A 125 -9.12 30.61 -12.57
C LEU A 125 -7.65 30.17 -12.52
N PRO A 126 -6.66 30.89 -13.12
CA PRO A 126 -5.27 30.43 -13.11
C PRO A 126 -4.65 30.36 -11.70
N ARG A 127 -5.09 31.23 -10.78
CA ARG A 127 -4.59 31.23 -9.39
C ARG A 127 -5.22 30.12 -8.58
N MET A 128 -6.50 29.83 -8.80
CA MET A 128 -7.15 28.67 -8.20
C MET A 128 -6.53 27.38 -8.70
N MET A 129 -6.23 27.27 -9.99
CA MET A 129 -5.55 26.10 -10.55
C MET A 129 -4.13 25.94 -9.98
N ALA A 130 -3.40 27.04 -9.78
CA ALA A 130 -2.10 27.00 -9.10
C ALA A 130 -2.21 26.55 -7.64
N ALA A 131 -3.20 27.06 -6.89
CA ALA A 131 -3.43 26.65 -5.51
C ALA A 131 -3.83 25.17 -5.41
N LEU A 132 -4.70 24.70 -6.31
CA LEU A 132 -5.11 23.31 -6.42
C LEU A 132 -3.92 22.40 -6.79
N GLY A 133 -3.07 22.86 -7.72
CA GLY A 133 -1.84 22.17 -8.08
C GLY A 133 -0.89 22.01 -6.90
N LEU A 134 -0.73 23.05 -6.07
CA LEU A 134 0.04 22.99 -4.82
C LEU A 134 -0.56 22.01 -3.81
N TYR A 135 -1.89 21.99 -3.67
CA TYR A 135 -2.58 21.01 -2.84
C TYR A 135 -2.27 19.57 -3.28
N PHE A 136 -2.39 19.27 -4.58
CA PHE A 136 -2.08 17.95 -5.10
C PHE A 136 -0.60 17.61 -4.94
N ALA A 137 0.31 18.53 -5.26
CA ALA A 137 1.74 18.33 -5.09
C ALA A 137 2.10 17.99 -3.64
N TYR A 138 1.53 18.73 -2.69
CA TYR A 138 1.76 18.51 -1.26
C TYR A 138 1.27 17.13 -0.81
N ASN A 139 0.01 16.79 -1.12
CA ASN A 139 -0.57 15.50 -0.70
C ASN A 139 0.15 14.31 -1.35
N ASN A 140 0.55 14.42 -2.62
CA ASN A 140 1.29 13.37 -3.31
C ASN A 140 2.69 13.17 -2.72
N MET A 141 3.43 14.26 -2.42
CA MET A 141 4.74 14.15 -1.76
C MET A 141 4.61 13.54 -0.36
N LEU A 142 3.59 13.91 0.40
CA LEU A 142 3.33 13.33 1.72
C LEU A 142 3.02 11.83 1.61
N GLY A 143 2.15 11.44 0.66
CA GLY A 143 1.81 10.04 0.40
C GLY A 143 3.00 9.21 -0.06
N TYR A 144 3.85 9.76 -0.93
CA TYR A 144 5.10 9.14 -1.36
C TYR A 144 6.08 8.97 -0.20
N GLY A 145 6.26 10.01 0.62
CA GLY A 145 7.06 9.96 1.84
C GLY A 145 6.59 8.86 2.79
N HIS A 146 5.27 8.76 3.02
CA HIS A 146 4.67 7.69 3.83
C HIS A 146 4.91 6.29 3.24
N ALA A 147 4.82 6.13 1.91
CA ALA A 147 5.10 4.86 1.26
C ALA A 147 6.58 4.43 1.41
N LEU A 148 7.52 5.36 1.25
CA LEU A 148 8.96 5.13 1.48
C LEU A 148 9.26 4.77 2.94
N LEU A 149 8.54 5.43 3.86
CA LEU A 149 8.60 5.17 5.29
C LEU A 149 8.17 3.76 5.66
N ARG A 150 7.03 3.30 5.12
CA ARG A 150 6.54 1.93 5.32
C ARG A 150 7.49 0.88 4.74
N LYS A 151 8.21 1.20 3.67
CA LYS A 151 9.28 0.38 3.07
C LYS A 151 10.61 0.52 3.80
N GLY A 152 10.74 1.50 4.69
CA GLY A 152 11.95 1.76 5.47
C GLY A 152 13.16 2.23 4.67
N LYS A 153 12.92 2.91 3.56
CA LYS A 153 13.97 3.48 2.72
C LYS A 153 14.47 4.84 3.21
N ILE A 154 13.73 5.48 4.12
CA ILE A 154 14.03 6.82 4.65
C ILE A 154 13.78 6.88 6.15
N ASN A 155 14.47 7.79 6.85
CA ASN A 155 14.24 8.07 8.25
C ASN A 155 12.83 8.69 8.44
N PRO A 156 11.99 8.18 9.38
CA PRO A 156 10.66 8.73 9.68
C PRO A 156 10.60 10.22 9.93
N GLU A 157 11.60 10.76 10.60
CA GLU A 157 11.63 12.16 11.00
C GLU A 157 11.96 13.08 9.82
N LEU A 158 12.81 12.64 8.89
CA LEU A 158 13.19 13.47 7.74
C LEU A 158 12.17 13.40 6.60
N GLY A 159 11.54 12.24 6.40
CA GLY A 159 10.67 12.00 5.25
C GLY A 159 9.43 12.89 5.21
N LEU A 160 8.59 12.82 6.24
CA LEU A 160 7.32 13.56 6.29
C LEU A 160 7.53 15.02 6.69
N TRP A 161 8.37 15.26 7.69
CA TRP A 161 8.58 16.62 8.21
C TRP A 161 9.41 17.49 7.27
N GLY A 162 10.31 16.90 6.47
CA GLY A 162 10.97 17.63 5.39
C GLY A 162 9.99 18.18 4.35
N VAL A 163 8.95 17.40 4.01
CA VAL A 163 7.86 17.86 3.13
C VAL A 163 7.07 18.99 3.79
N HIS A 164 6.71 18.85 5.07
CA HIS A 164 6.04 19.92 5.82
C HIS A 164 6.87 21.21 5.85
N ALA A 165 8.14 21.11 6.18
CA ALA A 165 9.05 22.25 6.23
C ALA A 165 9.14 22.95 4.88
N LEU A 166 9.29 22.19 3.79
CA LEU A 166 9.32 22.74 2.43
C LEU A 166 8.06 23.54 2.10
N PHE A 167 6.88 22.95 2.30
CA PHE A 167 5.61 23.62 1.98
C PHE A 167 5.28 24.75 2.94
N ALA A 168 5.66 24.65 4.22
CA ALA A 168 5.52 25.73 5.19
C ALA A 168 6.39 26.93 4.81
N LEU A 169 7.67 26.71 4.47
CA LEU A 169 8.56 27.78 4.00
C LEU A 169 8.03 28.43 2.72
N LEU A 170 7.54 27.63 1.78
CA LEU A 170 6.91 28.15 0.55
C LEU A 170 5.66 28.98 0.88
N ALA A 171 4.79 28.49 1.77
CA ALA A 171 3.58 29.19 2.17
C ALA A 171 3.88 30.53 2.84
N ILE A 172 4.82 30.54 3.79
CA ILE A 172 5.30 31.75 4.47
C ILE A 172 5.89 32.74 3.45
N TYR A 173 6.73 32.27 2.53
CA TYR A 173 7.34 33.10 1.50
C TYR A 173 6.30 33.73 0.56
N LEU A 174 5.34 32.96 0.07
CA LEU A 174 4.28 33.46 -0.80
C LEU A 174 3.37 34.45 -0.07
N PHE A 175 3.02 34.16 1.17
CA PHE A 175 2.22 35.04 2.02
C PHE A 175 2.96 36.36 2.30
N TRP A 176 4.25 36.30 2.63
CA TRP A 176 5.08 37.48 2.84
C TRP A 176 5.19 38.36 1.58
N ARG A 177 5.38 37.76 0.41
CA ARG A 177 5.36 38.49 -0.88
C ARG A 177 4.01 39.16 -1.11
N ARG A 178 2.93 38.46 -0.77
CA ARG A 178 1.57 38.97 -0.90
C ARG A 178 1.32 40.19 -0.01
N VAL A 179 1.72 40.13 1.27
CA VAL A 179 1.61 41.24 2.23
C VAL A 179 2.39 42.47 1.75
N ARG A 180 3.55 42.26 1.10
CA ARG A 180 4.36 43.35 0.50
C ARG A 180 3.87 43.83 -0.87
N GLY A 181 2.66 43.46 -1.28
CA GLY A 181 2.08 43.89 -2.57
C GLY A 181 2.74 43.30 -3.82
N ARG A 182 3.65 42.32 -3.67
CA ARG A 182 4.33 41.69 -4.81
C ARG A 182 3.44 40.62 -5.45
N PRO A 183 3.51 40.42 -6.77
CA PRO A 183 2.71 39.40 -7.46
C PRO A 183 3.14 37.99 -7.06
N VAL A 184 2.20 37.14 -6.64
CA VAL A 184 2.47 35.78 -6.13
C VAL A 184 3.16 34.90 -7.18
N LEU A 185 2.77 35.01 -8.45
CA LEU A 185 3.47 34.38 -9.57
C LEU A 185 4.35 35.44 -10.27
N PRO A 186 5.66 35.18 -10.48
CA PRO A 186 6.46 36.01 -11.39
C PRO A 186 5.79 35.99 -12.76
N ARG A 187 5.75 37.14 -13.45
CA ARG A 187 5.03 37.33 -14.72
C ARG A 187 5.72 36.55 -15.86
N LEU A 188 5.65 35.22 -15.84
CA LEU A 188 6.28 34.35 -16.83
C LEU A 188 5.49 34.23 -18.14
N PHE A 189 4.23 34.70 -18.17
CA PHE A 189 3.31 34.53 -19.32
C PHE A 189 2.70 35.84 -19.83
N HIS A 190 3.40 36.97 -19.76
CA HIS A 190 3.04 38.12 -20.61
C HIS A 190 3.94 38.10 -21.85
N ARG A 191 3.60 37.22 -22.79
CA ARG A 191 4.00 37.40 -24.19
C ARG A 191 3.41 38.73 -24.62
N ARG A 192 4.27 39.70 -24.92
CA ARG A 192 3.90 40.95 -25.60
C ARG A 192 3.18 40.56 -26.88
N ALA A 193 1.89 40.86 -26.99
CA ALA A 193 1.29 41.08 -28.29
C ALA A 193 1.85 42.43 -28.75
N ALA A 194 2.92 42.40 -29.55
CA ALA A 194 3.38 43.55 -30.28
C ALA A 194 2.58 43.59 -31.59
N THR A 195 1.95 44.74 -31.80
CA THR A 195 1.36 45.26 -33.04
C THR A 195 2.33 45.23 -34.20
#